data_AF-A0A3R5Y3Y9-F1
#
_entry.id   AF-A0A3R5Y3Y9-F1
#
_cell.length_a   1.000
_cell.length_b   1.000
_cell.length_c   1.000
_cell.angle_alpha   90.00
_cell.angle_beta   90.00
_cell.angle_gamma   90.00
#
_symmetry.space_group_name_H-M   'P 1'
#
loop_
_entity.id
_entity.type
_entity.pdbx_description
1 polymer ?
#
loop_
_entity_poly.entity_id
_entity_poly.type
_entity_poly.pdbx_seq_one_letter_code
_entity_poly.pdbx_strand_id
1 'polypeptide(L)'
;MARMKREERIEKQSQGRQLYASGFSYTDISKILGVTQKTLSHWAEEDKWEEERELSAIKPSVMKRLTLKCALAIQKGEPLPYKADDISKIVAAFDRITDSRKKAVYTMESIDGFTEFMLNKAGKAKGEKQATLLSSIKTIRPFFDEYVTHLLSHD
;
A
#
# COMPACT_ATOMS: atom_id res chain seq x y z
N MET A 1 -15.64 24.37 18.63
CA MET A 1 -14.87 23.86 17.47
C MET A 1 -15.84 23.42 16.41
N ALA A 2 -15.68 23.86 15.16
CA ALA A 2 -16.56 23.45 14.06
C ALA A 2 -16.43 21.93 13.83
N ARG A 3 -17.56 21.23 13.69
CA ARG A 3 -17.60 19.79 13.41
C ARG A 3 -17.02 19.56 12.01
N MET A 4 -15.94 18.78 11.93
CA MET A 4 -15.32 18.35 10.68
C MET A 4 -16.38 17.74 9.76
N LYS A 5 -16.37 18.12 8.47
CA LYS A 5 -17.30 17.54 7.49
C LYS A 5 -16.97 16.05 7.30
N ARG A 6 -18.00 15.24 7.00
CA ARG A 6 -17.85 13.77 6.90
C ARG A 6 -16.79 13.36 5.86
N GLU A 7 -16.77 14.00 4.71
CA GLU A 7 -15.80 13.72 3.63
C GLU A 7 -14.37 14.02 4.08
N GLU A 8 -14.16 15.18 4.70
CA GLU A 8 -12.86 15.59 5.25
C GLU A 8 -12.38 14.62 6.35
N ARG A 9 -13.30 14.09 7.17
CA ARG A 9 -12.99 13.06 8.16
C ARG A 9 -12.48 11.79 7.50
N ILE A 10 -13.19 11.29 6.49
CA ILE A 10 -12.84 10.04 5.80
C ILE A 10 -11.47 10.18 5.13
N GLU A 11 -11.24 11.30 4.45
CA GLU A 11 -9.96 11.59 3.79
C GLU A 11 -8.80 11.63 4.80
N LYS A 12 -8.93 12.43 5.88
CA LYS A 12 -7.89 12.54 6.92
C LYS A 12 -7.68 11.24 7.67
N GLN A 13 -8.73 10.45 7.90
CA GLN A 13 -8.60 9.12 8.51
C GLN A 13 -7.81 8.17 7.61
N SER A 14 -8.11 8.15 6.31
CA SER A 14 -7.37 7.34 5.32
C SER A 14 -5.89 7.76 5.21
N GLN A 15 -5.62 9.06 5.11
CA GLN A 15 -4.26 9.60 5.07
C GLN A 15 -3.49 9.30 6.37
N GLY A 16 -4.15 9.46 7.53
CA GLY A 16 -3.57 9.15 8.83
C GLY A 16 -3.18 7.67 8.95
N ARG A 17 -4.05 6.77 8.49
CA ARG A 17 -3.82 5.32 8.43
C ARG A 17 -2.58 4.98 7.59
N GLN A 18 -2.46 5.57 6.40
CA GLN A 18 -1.31 5.36 5.51
C GLN A 18 0.02 5.85 6.13
N LEU A 19 0.00 7.04 6.75
CA LEU A 19 1.18 7.59 7.43
C LEU A 19 1.57 6.74 8.64
N TYR A 20 0.60 6.26 9.42
CA TYR A 20 0.85 5.39 10.56
C TYR A 20 1.48 4.05 10.13
N ALA A 21 0.92 3.41 9.10
CA ALA A 21 1.47 2.19 8.51
C ALA A 21 2.90 2.40 7.96
N SER A 22 3.23 3.62 7.54
CA SER A 22 4.58 4.02 7.09
C SER A 22 5.54 4.33 8.25
N GLY A 23 5.09 4.26 9.50
CA GLY A 23 5.91 4.37 10.70
C GLY A 23 5.91 5.72 11.40
N PHE A 24 5.09 6.68 10.96
CA PHE A 24 5.00 8.00 11.60
C PHE A 24 4.28 7.94 12.96
N SER A 25 4.73 8.77 13.91
CA SER A 25 4.08 8.88 15.22
C SER A 25 2.77 9.68 15.12
N TYR A 26 1.84 9.48 16.07
CA TYR A 26 0.64 10.33 16.14
C TYR A 26 0.96 11.81 16.29
N THR A 27 2.11 12.14 16.90
CA THR A 27 2.56 13.53 17.02
C THR A 27 2.87 14.13 15.65
N ASP A 28 3.53 13.38 14.77
CA ASP A 28 3.91 13.85 13.43
C ASP A 28 2.68 13.90 12.52
N ILE A 29 1.85 12.85 12.55
CA ILE A 29 0.60 12.78 11.79
C ILE A 29 -0.34 13.92 12.20
N SER A 30 -0.40 14.24 13.49
CA SER A 30 -1.20 15.36 14.01
C SER A 30 -0.78 16.70 13.40
N LYS A 31 0.54 16.93 13.28
CA LYS A 31 1.08 18.14 12.64
C LYS A 31 0.79 18.17 11.13
N ILE A 32 0.91 17.03 10.45
CA ILE A 32 0.69 16.91 9.00
C ILE A 32 -0.78 17.14 8.64
N LEU A 33 -1.71 16.54 9.38
CA LEU A 33 -3.15 16.52 9.03
C LEU A 33 -3.98 17.57 9.76
N GLY A 34 -3.39 18.26 10.74
CA GLY A 34 -4.11 19.21 11.60
C GLY A 34 -5.21 18.55 12.45
N VAL A 35 -5.02 17.28 12.81
CA VAL A 35 -5.96 16.48 13.62
C VAL A 35 -5.35 16.24 14.99
N THR A 36 -6.14 16.28 16.07
CA THR A 36 -5.60 16.04 17.41
C THR A 36 -5.13 14.59 17.59
N GLN A 37 -4.08 14.37 18.38
CA GLN A 37 -3.58 13.02 18.67
C GLN A 37 -4.65 12.11 19.26
N LYS A 38 -5.55 12.66 20.09
CA LYS A 38 -6.68 11.91 20.67
C LYS A 38 -7.63 11.38 19.59
N THR A 39 -7.92 12.19 18.58
CA THR A 39 -8.75 11.77 17.44
C THR A 39 -8.04 10.69 16.61
N LEU A 40 -6.73 10.82 16.37
CA LEU A 40 -5.95 9.81 15.66
C LEU A 40 -5.90 8.48 16.42
N SER A 41 -5.67 8.51 17.74
CA SER A 41 -5.68 7.32 18.60
C SER A 41 -7.01 6.59 18.53
N HIS A 42 -8.11 7.35 18.61
CA HIS A 42 -9.45 6.77 18.53
C HIS A 42 -9.73 6.11 17.18
N TRP A 43 -9.36 6.75 16.06
CA TRP A 43 -9.48 6.14 14.73
C TRP A 43 -8.57 4.91 14.58
N ALA A 44 -7.38 4.96 15.15
CA ALA A 44 -6.43 3.86 15.10
C ALA A 44 -6.92 2.62 15.86
N GLU A 45 -7.63 2.82 16.98
CA GLU A 45 -8.28 1.74 17.73
C GLU A 45 -9.50 1.18 16.98
N GLU A 46 -10.37 2.05 16.45
CA GLU A 46 -11.58 1.64 15.71
C GLU A 46 -11.23 0.81 14.46
N ASP A 47 -10.23 1.24 13.68
CA ASP A 47 -9.83 0.61 12.42
C ASP A 47 -8.58 -0.29 12.55
N LYS A 48 -8.11 -0.55 13.77
CA LYS A 48 -6.96 -1.43 14.07
C LYS A 48 -5.69 -1.09 13.28
N TRP A 49 -5.26 0.16 13.29
CA TRP A 49 -4.09 0.60 12.52
C TRP A 49 -2.79 -0.10 12.94
N GLU A 50 -2.68 -0.56 14.20
CA GLU A 50 -1.50 -1.30 14.66
C GLU A 50 -1.41 -2.67 13.99
N GLU A 51 -2.51 -3.42 13.92
CA GLU A 51 -2.56 -4.73 13.24
C GLU A 51 -2.15 -4.57 11.76
N GLU A 52 -2.64 -3.54 11.09
CA GLU A 52 -2.25 -3.25 9.72
C GLU A 52 -0.78 -2.84 9.58
N ARG A 53 -0.25 -2.05 10.52
CA ARG A 53 1.18 -1.69 10.54
C ARG A 53 2.06 -2.91 10.75
N GLU A 54 1.65 -3.82 11.62
CA GLU A 54 2.33 -5.10 11.80
C GLU A 54 2.32 -5.92 10.50
N LEU A 55 1.16 -6.03 9.86
CA LEU A 55 1.01 -6.73 8.57
C LEU A 55 1.82 -6.08 7.45
N SER A 56 1.85 -4.74 7.36
CA SER A 56 2.64 -4.02 6.36
C SER A 56 4.15 -4.17 6.58
N ALA A 57 4.57 -4.43 7.83
CA ALA A 57 5.94 -4.75 8.17
C ALA A 57 6.35 -6.20 7.84
N ILE A 58 5.39 -7.11 7.58
CA ILE A 58 5.70 -8.47 7.14
C ILE A 58 6.20 -8.45 5.70
N LYS A 59 7.53 -8.52 5.55
CA LYS A 59 8.21 -8.57 4.26
C LYS A 59 8.54 -10.02 3.84
N PRO A 60 8.75 -10.30 2.53
CA PRO A 60 9.25 -11.59 2.06
C PRO A 60 10.54 -12.05 2.75
N SER A 61 11.38 -11.10 3.19
CA SER A 61 12.60 -11.38 3.97
C SER A 61 12.32 -12.08 5.31
N VAL A 62 11.15 -11.86 5.91
CA VAL A 62 10.70 -12.56 7.13
C VAL A 62 10.46 -14.03 6.83
N MET A 63 9.81 -14.35 5.71
CA MET A 63 9.57 -15.73 5.28
C MET A 63 10.88 -16.45 4.95
N LYS A 64 11.79 -15.78 4.22
CA LYS A 64 13.15 -16.28 3.97
C LYS A 64 13.86 -16.63 5.28
N ARG A 65 13.73 -15.79 6.32
CA ARG A 65 14.33 -16.04 7.64
C ARG A 65 13.71 -17.25 8.35
N LEU A 66 12.41 -17.51 8.22
CA LEU A 66 11.78 -18.72 8.76
C LEU A 66 12.35 -19.98 8.11
N THR A 67 12.49 -19.98 6.79
CA THR A 67 13.12 -21.07 6.05
C THR A 67 14.57 -21.31 6.50
N LEU A 68 15.36 -20.25 6.67
CA LEU A 68 16.74 -20.35 7.14
C LEU A 68 16.85 -20.90 8.57
N LYS A 69 15.90 -20.57 9.47
CA LYS A 69 15.86 -21.14 10.82
C LYS A 69 15.64 -22.65 10.79
N CYS A 70 14.78 -23.15 9.91
CA CYS A 70 14.60 -24.59 9.74
C CYS A 70 15.86 -25.27 9.17
N ALA A 71 16.51 -24.65 8.18
CA ALA A 71 17.78 -25.15 7.65
C ALA A 71 18.87 -25.22 8.73
N LEU A 72 18.96 -24.20 9.60
CA LEU A 72 19.89 -24.17 10.72
C LEU A 72 19.60 -25.27 11.76
N ALA A 73 18.32 -25.51 12.09
CA ALA A 73 17.94 -26.59 13.00
C ALA A 73 18.35 -27.97 12.45
N ILE A 74 18.15 -28.20 11.15
CA ILE A 74 18.62 -29.42 10.48
C ILE A 74 20.14 -29.57 10.61
N GLN A 75 20.90 -28.52 10.33
CA GLN A 75 22.37 -28.54 10.43
C GLN A 75 22.85 -28.91 11.84
N LYS A 76 22.10 -28.50 12.87
CA LYS A 76 22.43 -28.76 14.28
C LYS A 76 21.88 -30.09 14.81
N GLY A 77 21.06 -30.81 14.04
CA GLY A 77 20.34 -32.00 14.53
C GLY A 77 19.25 -31.67 15.56
N GLU A 78 18.75 -30.43 15.56
CA GLU A 78 17.70 -29.94 16.46
C GLU A 78 16.30 -30.18 15.88
N PRO A 79 15.24 -30.27 16.71
CA PRO A 79 13.87 -30.31 16.22
C PRO A 79 13.54 -29.04 15.43
N LEU A 80 12.76 -29.20 14.36
CA LEU A 80 12.36 -28.06 13.52
C LEU A 80 11.49 -27.08 14.32
N PRO A 81 11.80 -25.77 14.30
CA PRO A 81 11.00 -24.76 14.99
C PRO A 81 9.61 -24.60 14.37
N TYR A 82 9.44 -25.00 13.11
CA TYR A 82 8.19 -24.95 12.35
C TYR A 82 8.08 -26.18 11.43
N LYS A 83 6.87 -26.60 11.09
CA LYS A 83 6.67 -27.67 10.10
C LYS A 83 7.06 -27.18 8.70
N ALA A 84 7.85 -27.98 7.99
CA ALA A 84 8.33 -27.64 6.65
C ALA A 84 7.20 -27.45 5.62
N ASP A 85 6.11 -28.22 5.74
CA ASP A 85 4.92 -28.11 4.89
C ASP A 85 4.21 -26.75 5.07
N ASP A 86 4.07 -26.28 6.31
CA ASP A 86 3.45 -24.99 6.61
C ASP A 86 4.28 -23.82 6.04
N ILE A 87 5.61 -23.88 6.19
CA ILE A 87 6.51 -22.89 5.57
C ILE A 87 6.36 -22.90 4.05
N SER A 88 6.36 -24.08 3.43
CA SER A 88 6.24 -24.20 1.97
C SER A 88 4.93 -23.59 1.45
N LYS A 89 3.82 -23.82 2.15
CA LYS A 89 2.51 -23.24 1.81
C LYS A 89 2.50 -21.72 1.97
N ILE A 90 3.05 -21.20 3.06
CA ILE A 90 3.10 -19.75 3.32
C ILE A 90 4.01 -19.06 2.31
N VAL A 91 5.19 -19.63 2.00
CA VAL A 91 6.10 -19.10 0.98
C VAL A 91 5.42 -19.09 -0.39
N ALA A 92 4.77 -20.18 -0.80
CA ALA A 92 4.06 -20.23 -2.08
C ALA A 92 2.88 -19.24 -2.15
N ALA A 93 2.16 -19.01 -1.04
CA ALA A 93 1.13 -17.98 -0.96
C ALA A 93 1.75 -16.57 -1.07
N PHE A 94 2.88 -16.33 -0.40
CA PHE A 94 3.62 -15.08 -0.49
C PHE A 94 4.07 -14.80 -1.91
N ASP A 95 4.77 -15.74 -2.55
CA ASP A 95 5.25 -15.62 -3.93
C ASP A 95 4.11 -15.26 -4.89
N ARG A 96 2.91 -15.86 -4.71
CA ARG A 96 1.74 -15.56 -5.55
C ARG A 96 1.19 -14.14 -5.37
N ILE A 97 1.30 -13.57 -4.17
CA ILE A 97 0.78 -12.24 -3.80
C ILE A 97 1.84 -11.15 -4.05
N THR A 98 3.13 -11.49 -3.94
CA THR A 98 4.23 -10.55 -4.11
C THR A 98 4.80 -10.49 -5.50
N ASP A 99 4.45 -11.45 -6.37
CA ASP A 99 4.74 -11.47 -7.81
C ASP A 99 4.62 -10.05 -8.39
N SER A 100 5.77 -9.41 -8.64
CA SER A 100 5.77 -8.02 -9.05
C SER A 100 5.22 -7.87 -10.47
N ARG A 101 5.23 -8.94 -11.29
CA ARG A 101 4.56 -8.95 -12.59
C ARG A 101 3.05 -8.88 -12.42
N LYS A 102 2.46 -9.64 -11.49
CA LYS A 102 1.02 -9.50 -11.20
C LYS A 102 0.69 -8.10 -10.67
N LYS A 103 1.51 -7.56 -9.77
CA LYS A 103 1.35 -6.19 -9.29
C LYS A 103 1.45 -5.17 -10.42
N ALA A 104 2.42 -5.33 -11.33
CA ALA A 104 2.60 -4.47 -12.48
C ALA A 104 1.38 -4.55 -13.42
N VAL A 105 0.88 -5.74 -13.72
CA VAL A 105 -0.32 -5.95 -14.56
C VAL A 105 -1.54 -5.28 -13.94
N TYR A 106 -1.85 -5.54 -12.65
CA TYR A 106 -2.99 -4.89 -11.99
C TYR A 106 -2.84 -3.37 -11.88
N THR A 107 -1.61 -2.89 -11.73
CA THR A 107 -1.31 -1.44 -11.72
C THR A 107 -1.58 -0.85 -13.10
N MET A 108 -1.08 -1.47 -14.18
CA MET A 108 -1.35 -1.06 -15.57
C MET A 108 -2.85 -1.01 -15.86
N GLU A 109 -3.60 -2.07 -15.52
CA GLU A 109 -5.06 -2.12 -15.71
C GLU A 109 -5.79 -1.00 -14.96
N SER A 110 -5.38 -0.72 -13.71
CA SER A 110 -5.96 0.35 -12.90
C SER A 110 -5.69 1.74 -13.49
N ILE A 111 -4.49 1.97 -14.02
CA ILE A 111 -4.11 3.24 -14.67
C ILE A 111 -4.85 3.40 -15.98
N ASP A 112 -4.98 2.35 -16.78
CA ASP A 112 -5.71 2.40 -18.04
C ASP A 112 -7.20 2.70 -17.78
N GLY A 113 -7.82 2.03 -16.82
CA GLY A 113 -9.20 2.33 -16.42
C GLY A 113 -9.37 3.75 -15.88
N PHE A 114 -8.43 4.24 -15.07
CA PHE A 114 -8.45 5.64 -14.60
C PHE A 114 -8.24 6.64 -15.75
N THR A 115 -7.34 6.34 -16.68
CA THR A 115 -7.07 7.17 -17.86
C THR A 115 -8.31 7.25 -18.74
N GLU A 116 -8.97 6.11 -18.99
CA GLU A 116 -10.23 6.04 -19.73
C GLU A 116 -11.33 6.86 -19.05
N PHE A 117 -11.48 6.73 -17.72
CA PHE A 117 -12.42 7.55 -16.95
C PHE A 117 -12.15 9.05 -17.12
N MET A 118 -10.88 9.46 -17.02
CA MET A 118 -10.46 10.87 -17.18
C MET A 118 -10.66 11.37 -18.61
N LEU A 119 -10.36 10.56 -19.63
CA LEU A 119 -10.60 10.87 -21.04
C LEU A 119 -12.09 11.04 -21.33
N ASN A 120 -12.93 10.15 -20.80
CA ASN A 120 -14.39 10.26 -20.90
C ASN A 120 -14.91 11.56 -20.25
N LYS A 121 -14.34 11.94 -19.10
CA LYS A 121 -14.67 13.21 -18.45
C LYS A 121 -14.22 14.42 -19.28
N ALA A 122 -13.03 14.34 -19.87
CA ALA A 122 -12.51 15.38 -20.75
C ALA A 122 -13.36 15.54 -22.02
N GLY A 123 -13.79 14.43 -22.64
CA GLY A 123 -14.65 14.44 -23.82
C GLY A 123 -16.04 15.06 -23.58
N LYS A 124 -16.53 15.01 -22.34
CA LYS A 124 -17.78 15.67 -21.91
C LYS A 124 -17.58 17.12 -21.48
N ALA A 125 -16.35 17.54 -21.21
CA ALA A 125 -16.01 18.92 -20.85
C ALA A 125 -15.82 19.79 -22.10
N LYS A 126 -15.76 21.12 -21.91
CA LYS A 126 -15.46 22.09 -22.97
C LYS A 126 -14.48 23.14 -22.46
N GLY A 127 -13.69 23.70 -23.38
CA GLY A 127 -12.79 24.81 -23.11
C GLY A 127 -11.67 24.45 -22.13
N GLU A 128 -11.38 25.37 -21.21
CA GLU A 128 -10.25 25.27 -20.28
C GLU A 128 -10.27 23.97 -19.44
N LYS A 129 -11.44 23.56 -18.93
CA LYS A 129 -11.57 22.33 -18.13
C LYS A 129 -11.16 21.06 -18.89
N GLN A 130 -11.46 21.01 -20.19
CA GLN A 130 -11.04 19.89 -21.05
C GLN A 130 -9.51 19.90 -21.21
N ALA A 131 -8.94 21.07 -21.49
CA ALA A 131 -7.49 21.23 -21.62
C ALA A 131 -6.74 20.84 -20.34
N THR A 132 -7.23 21.23 -19.16
CA THR A 132 -6.66 20.85 -17.86
C THR A 132 -6.66 19.34 -17.67
N LEU A 133 -7.80 18.66 -17.90
CA LEU A 133 -7.90 17.21 -17.73
C LEU A 133 -6.92 16.46 -18.64
N LEU A 134 -6.81 16.87 -19.91
CA LEU A 134 -5.88 16.27 -20.87
C LEU A 134 -4.41 16.52 -20.46
N SER A 135 -4.09 17.71 -19.95
CA SER A 135 -2.76 18.03 -19.45
C SER A 135 -2.38 17.18 -18.22
N SER A 136 -3.31 17.00 -17.28
CA SER A 136 -3.09 16.14 -16.10
C SER A 136 -2.80 14.69 -16.50
N ILE A 137 -3.56 14.13 -17.45
CA ILE A 137 -3.31 12.76 -17.95
C ILE A 137 -1.90 12.65 -18.55
N LYS A 138 -1.51 13.59 -19.42
CA LYS A 138 -0.18 13.61 -20.04
C LYS A 138 0.95 13.73 -19.04
N THR A 139 0.72 14.44 -17.94
CA THR A 139 1.72 14.67 -16.89
C THR A 139 1.86 13.45 -15.98
N ILE A 140 0.74 12.81 -15.63
CA ILE A 140 0.70 11.73 -14.64
C ILE A 140 1.07 10.37 -15.25
N ARG A 141 0.68 10.11 -16.50
CA ARG A 141 0.90 8.81 -17.17
C ARG A 141 2.39 8.38 -17.19
N PRO A 142 3.37 9.26 -17.52
CA PRO A 142 4.77 8.87 -17.51
C PRO A 142 5.29 8.42 -16.14
N PHE A 143 4.87 9.06 -15.04
CA PHE A 143 5.26 8.64 -13.69
C PHE A 143 4.74 7.24 -13.33
N PHE A 144 3.55 6.91 -13.84
CA PHE A 144 2.99 5.59 -13.68
C PHE A 144 3.72 4.54 -14.52
N ASP A 145 4.07 4.86 -15.77
CA ASP A 145 4.85 3.97 -16.64
C ASP A 145 6.26 3.71 -16.03
N GLU A 146 6.87 4.73 -15.43
CA GLU A 146 8.12 4.61 -14.66
C GLU A 146 7.94 3.69 -13.45
N TYR A 147 6.89 3.88 -12.65
CA TYR A 147 6.60 3.03 -11.49
C TYR A 147 6.37 1.57 -11.88
N VAL A 148 5.64 1.32 -12.98
CA VAL A 148 5.41 -0.02 -13.52
C VAL A 148 6.71 -0.66 -13.99
N THR A 149 7.58 0.12 -14.65
CA THR A 149 8.93 -0.33 -15.05
C THR A 149 9.79 -0.66 -13.83
N HIS A 150 9.70 0.14 -12.77
CA HIS A 150 10.36 -0.13 -11.50
C HIS A 150 9.85 -1.44 -10.87
N LEU A 151 8.54 -1.70 -10.88
CA LEU A 151 7.98 -2.96 -10.39
C LEU A 151 8.53 -4.17 -11.17
N LEU A 152 8.58 -4.09 -12.50
CA LEU A 152 9.06 -5.18 -13.36
C LEU A 152 10.57 -5.43 -13.30
N SER A 153 11.35 -4.44 -12.88
CA SER A 153 12.83 -4.51 -12.82
C SER A 153 13.38 -4.98 -11.46
N HIS A 154 12.54 -5.07 -10.43
CA HIS A 154 12.94 -5.43 -9.06
C HIS A 154 12.31 -6.75 -8.58
N ASP A 155 12.01 -7.66 -9.50
CA ASP A 155 11.60 -9.06 -9.25
C ASP A 155 12.81 -9.97 -8.97
#